data_AF-A0A6V7LT67-F1
#
_entry.id   AF-A0A6V7LT67-F1
#
_cell.length_a   1.000
_cell.length_b   1.000
_cell.length_c   1.000
_cell.angle_alpha   90.00
_cell.angle_beta   90.00
_cell.angle_gamma   90.00
#
_symmetry.space_group_name_H-M   'P 1'
#
loop_
_entity.id
_entity.type
_entity.pdbx_description
1 polymer ?
#
loop_
_entity_poly.entity_id
_entity_poly.type
_entity_poly.pdbx_seq_one_letter_code
_entity_poly.pdbx_strand_id
1 'polypeptide(L)' 'DEDCPSHRSCVNNHCIDPCPGFCGVNANCEVRNHIATCICPRGYEGDATRSCRVSDP' A
#
# COMPACT_ATOMS: atom_id res chain seq x y z
N ASP A 1 5.28 -11.78 15.75
CA ASP A 1 4.96 -10.46 15.16
C ASP A 1 6.02 -9.37 15.36
N GLU A 2 7.19 -9.64 15.95
CA GLU A 2 8.28 -8.65 16.09
C GLU A 2 9.40 -8.77 15.03
N ASP A 3 9.35 -9.78 14.14
CA ASP A 3 10.49 -10.12 13.28
C ASP A 3 10.62 -9.28 11.99
N CYS A 4 9.63 -8.46 11.66
CA CYS A 4 9.64 -7.65 10.44
C CYS A 4 9.52 -6.15 10.76
N PRO A 5 10.33 -5.29 10.10
CA PRO A 5 10.15 -3.85 10.21
C PRO A 5 8.70 -3.49 9.86
N SER A 6 8.18 -2.40 10.44
CA SER A 6 6.79 -1.95 10.30
C SER A 6 6.28 -1.76 8.86
N HIS A 7 7.18 -1.76 7.86
CA HIS A 7 6.88 -1.73 6.44
C HIS A 7 6.86 -3.11 5.74
N ARG A 8 6.93 -4.22 6.49
CA ARG A 8 6.99 -5.58 5.93
C ARG A 8 6.05 -6.54 6.65
N SER A 9 5.52 -7.50 5.90
CA SER A 9 4.73 -8.61 6.39
C SER A 9 5.55 -9.90 6.35
N CYS A 10 5.36 -10.77 7.35
CA CYS A 10 6.04 -12.06 7.41
C CYS A 10 5.26 -13.08 6.57
N VAL A 11 5.87 -13.59 5.51
CA VAL A 11 5.35 -14.71 4.71
C VAL A 11 6.44 -15.78 4.66
N ASN A 12 6.15 -16.99 5.18
CA ASN A 12 7.11 -18.10 5.25
C ASN A 12 8.46 -17.73 5.91
N ASN A 13 8.43 -17.01 7.04
CA ASN A 13 9.62 -16.48 7.73
C ASN A 13 10.46 -15.46 6.93
N HIS A 14 9.92 -14.94 5.82
CA HIS A 14 10.54 -13.86 5.06
C HIS A 14 9.74 -12.57 5.20
N CYS A 15 10.43 -11.48 5.52
CA CYS A 15 9.85 -10.14 5.51
C CYS A 15 9.74 -9.64 4.07
N ILE A 16 8.56 -9.78 3.49
CA ILE A 16 8.23 -9.25 2.17
C ILE A 16 7.53 -7.91 2.32
N ASP A 17 7.71 -7.04 1.34
CA ASP A 17 6.87 -5.86 1.21
C ASP A 17 5.48 -6.32 0.78
N PRO A 18 4.39 -6.02 1.52
CA PRO A 18 3.03 -6.36 1.10
C PRO A 18 2.54 -5.49 -0.07
N CYS A 19 3.22 -4.40 -0.41
CA CYS A 19 2.77 -3.43 -1.40
C CYS A 19 2.82 -3.86 -2.87
N PRO A 20 3.82 -4.62 -3.36
CA PRO A 20 3.90 -5.03 -4.76
C PRO A 20 2.66 -5.85 -5.16
N GLY A 21 1.80 -5.27 -6.00
CA GLY A 21 0.58 -5.91 -6.51
C GLY A 21 -0.66 -5.83 -5.61
N PHE A 22 -0.55 -5.21 -4.42
CA PHE A 22 -1.71 -5.02 -3.52
C PHE A 22 -2.52 -3.77 -3.86
N CYS A 23 -1.85 -2.69 -4.30
CA CYS A 23 -2.50 -1.43 -4.64
C CYS A 23 -2.70 -1.24 -6.14
N GLY A 24 -3.71 -0.43 -6.48
CA GLY A 24 -4.06 -0.08 -7.83
C GLY A 24 -3.07 0.86 -8.50
N VAL A 25 -3.27 1.12 -9.80
CA VAL A 25 -2.42 2.03 -10.58
C VAL A 25 -2.48 3.45 -9.98
N ASN A 26 -1.32 4.11 -9.86
CA ASN A 26 -1.16 5.45 -9.25
C ASN A 26 -1.59 5.57 -7.77
N ALA A 27 -1.72 4.45 -7.05
CA ALA A 27 -1.95 4.46 -5.61
C ALA A 27 -0.62 4.35 -4.84
N ASN A 28 -0.54 5.02 -3.70
CA ASN A 28 0.53 4.81 -2.73
C ASN A 28 0.13 3.69 -1.78
N CYS A 29 1.07 2.81 -1.48
CA CYS A 29 0.91 1.82 -0.44
C CYS A 29 1.58 2.31 0.85
N GLU A 30 0.81 2.39 1.93
CA GLU A 30 1.31 2.68 3.27
C GLU A 30 1.08 1.46 4.16
N VAL A 31 2.15 0.97 4.79
CA VAL A 31 2.03 -0.08 5.79
C VAL A 31 1.96 0.57 7.16
N ARG A 32 0.83 0.41 7.86
CA ARG A 32 0.62 0.90 9.23
C ARG A 32 0.22 -0.27 10.11
N ASN A 33 0.94 -0.48 11.21
CA ASN A 33 0.71 -1.60 12.13
C ASN A 33 0.66 -2.97 11.42
N HIS A 34 1.58 -3.23 10.47
CA HIS A 34 1.61 -4.44 9.63
C HIS A 34 0.42 -4.62 8.67
N ILE A 35 -0.46 -3.63 8.56
CA ILE A 35 -1.58 -3.62 7.60
C ILE A 35 -1.21 -2.73 6.43
N ALA A 36 -1.17 -3.30 5.22
CA ALA A 36 -1.01 -2.54 3.99
C ALA A 36 -2.33 -1.81 3.68
N THR A 37 -2.23 -0.49 3.52
CA THR A 37 -3.35 0.39 3.14
C THR A 37 -3.00 1.10 1.85
N CYS A 38 -3.89 1.04 0.86
CA CYS A 38 -3.73 1.80 -0.37
C CYS A 38 -4.39 3.16 -0.22
N ILE A 39 -3.67 4.22 -0.56
CA ILE A 39 -4.18 5.60 -0.56
C ILE A 39 -3.90 6.27 -1.90
N CYS A 40 -4.82 7.12 -2.36
CA CYS A 40 -4.53 7.99 -3.48
C CYS A 40 -3.68 9.17 -2.99
N PRO A 41 -2.56 9.48 -3.65
CA PRO A 41 -1.73 10.62 -3.30
C PRO A 41 -2.49 11.94 -3.52
N ARG A 42 -2.02 13.03 -2.92
CA ARG A 42 -2.67 14.35 -3.04
C ARG A 42 -2.80 14.75 -4.51
N GLY A 43 -4.00 15.18 -4.91
CA GLY A 43 -4.32 15.51 -6.30
C GLY A 43 -4.75 14.29 -7.13
N TYR A 44 -4.95 13.14 -6.49
CA TYR A 44 -5.57 11.97 -7.09
C TYR A 44 -6.77 11.52 -6.26
N GLU A 45 -7.81 11.05 -6.94
CA GLU A 45 -9.02 10.49 -6.35
C GLU A 45 -9.43 9.19 -7.06
N GLY A 46 -10.27 8.39 -6.42
CA GLY A 46 -10.75 7.11 -6.94
C GLY A 46 -10.58 5.97 -5.95
N ASP A 47 -10.51 4.75 -6.47
CA ASP A 47 -10.35 3.55 -5.67
C ASP A 47 -8.86 3.16 -5.63
N ALA A 48 -8.21 3.39 -4.50
CA ALA A 48 -6.79 3.12 -4.31
C ALA A 48 -6.41 1.63 -4.48
N THR A 49 -7.37 0.70 -4.40
CA THR A 49 -7.14 -0.73 -4.67
C THR A 49 -7.19 -1.08 -6.16
N ARG A 50 -7.85 -0.25 -6.99
CA ARG A 50 -8.00 -0.46 -8.43
C ARG A 50 -7.20 0.53 -9.27
N SER A 51 -7.47 1.81 -9.10
CA SER A 51 -6.73 2.90 -9.73
C SER A 51 -7.09 4.24 -9.09
N CYS A 52 -6.07 5.06 -8.86
CA CYS A 52 -6.21 6.48 -8.60
C CYS A 52 -6.09 7.27 -9.90
N ARG A 53 -6.96 8.25 -10.10
CA ARG A 53 -6.95 9.18 -11.24
C ARG A 53 -6.69 10.59 -10.75
N VAL A 54 -6.04 11.42 -11.56
CA VAL A 54 -5.81 12.83 -11.22
C VAL A 54 -7.16 13.49 -10.96
N SER A 55 -7.33 14.02 -9.75
CA SER A 55 -8.46 14.88 -9.39
C SER A 55 -8.05 16.29 -9.82
N ASP A 56 -8.30 16.61 -11.08
CA ASP A 56 -8.15 17.97 -11.59
C ASP A 56 -9.18 18.87 -10.86
N PRO A 57 -8.80 20.03 -10.31
CA PRO A 57 -9.72 20.94 -9.62
C PRO A 57 -10.77 21.58 -10.55
#